data_AF-A0A3S0Q3S2-F1
#
_entry.id   AF-A0A3S0Q3S2-F1
#
_cell.length_a   1.000
_cell.length_b   1.000
_cell.length_c   1.000
_cell.angle_alpha   90.00
_cell.angle_beta   90.00
_cell.angle_gamma   90.00
#
_symmetry.space_group_name_H-M   'P 1'
#
loop_
_entity.id
_entity.type
_entity.pdbx_description
1 polymer ?
#
loop_
_entity_poly.entity_id
_entity_poly.type
_entity_poly.pdbx_seq_one_letter_code
_entity_poly.pdbx_strand_id
1 'polypeptide(L)'
;MNSSTISFNNYNIVSNFNYYINVGFIYRNNDVINYTRYDDAGKQIVTYDNISGNKTFNVNAFLIKLSNGRIKNYPSVRGSGWCIILTTVP
;
A
#
# COMPACT_ATOMS: atom_id res chain seq x y z
N MET A 1 5.81 11.07 10.35
CA MET A 1 5.84 10.36 9.05
C MET A 1 5.22 9.00 9.29
N ASN A 2 4.09 8.69 8.65
CA ASN A 2 3.40 7.42 8.88
C ASN A 2 3.69 6.48 7.71
N SER A 3 4.07 5.24 8.02
CA SER A 3 4.29 4.20 7.02
C SER A 3 3.60 2.91 7.46
N SER A 4 3.17 2.14 6.46
CA SER A 4 2.59 0.82 6.67
C SER A 4 3.21 -0.13 5.66
N THR A 5 3.67 -1.27 6.16
CA THR A 5 4.35 -2.26 5.32
C THR A 5 3.67 -3.60 5.53
N ILE A 6 3.32 -4.25 4.44
CA ILE A 6 2.78 -5.61 4.44
C ILE A 6 3.81 -6.49 3.72
N SER A 7 4.24 -7.54 4.41
CA SER A 7 5.19 -8.51 3.90
C SER A 7 4.53 -9.88 3.83
N PHE A 8 4.58 -10.49 2.66
CA PHE A 8 4.16 -11.86 2.42
C PHE A 8 5.42 -12.69 2.15
N ASN A 9 5.66 -13.68 2.99
CA ASN A 9 6.69 -14.68 2.78
C ASN A 9 6.02 -16.05 2.83
N ASN A 10 6.22 -16.87 1.81
CA ASN A 10 5.66 -18.20 1.78
C ASN A 10 6.61 -19.17 1.10
N TYR A 11 6.74 -20.35 1.70
CA TYR A 11 7.42 -21.49 1.14
C TYR A 11 6.40 -22.56 0.78
N ASN A 12 6.17 -22.77 -0.52
CA ASN A 12 5.33 -23.84 -1.00
C ASN A 12 6.19 -25.10 -1.21
N ILE A 13 5.98 -26.09 -0.33
CA ILE A 13 6.72 -27.36 -0.31
C ILE A 13 6.38 -28.22 -1.53
N VAL A 14 5.11 -28.21 -1.99
CA VAL A 14 4.64 -29.04 -3.10
C VAL A 14 5.25 -28.59 -4.43
N SER A 15 5.41 -27.29 -4.63
CA SER A 15 6.02 -26.72 -5.84
C SER A 15 7.48 -26.31 -5.67
N ASN A 16 8.07 -26.57 -4.50
CA ASN A 16 9.45 -26.24 -4.14
C ASN A 16 9.79 -24.77 -4.48
N PHE A 17 8.86 -23.89 -4.12
CA PHE A 17 8.79 -22.51 -4.57
C PHE A 17 8.74 -21.57 -3.37
N ASN A 18 9.69 -20.64 -3.30
CA ASN A 18 9.74 -19.62 -2.26
C ASN A 18 9.49 -18.25 -2.89
N TYR A 19 8.48 -17.53 -2.39
CA TYR A 19 8.23 -16.16 -2.80
C TYR A 19 8.23 -15.21 -1.60
N TYR A 20 8.82 -14.04 -1.83
CA TYR A 20 8.81 -12.93 -0.91
C TYR A 20 8.28 -11.69 -1.62
N ILE A 21 7.19 -11.13 -1.12
CA ILE A 21 6.58 -9.90 -1.64
C ILE A 21 6.47 -8.93 -0.48
N ASN A 22 7.02 -7.75 -0.67
CA ASN A 22 6.94 -6.65 0.27
C ASN A 22 6.27 -5.45 -0.42
N VAL A 23 5.19 -4.97 0.20
CA VAL A 23 4.45 -3.78 -0.25
C VAL A 23 4.50 -2.76 0.87
N GLY A 24 5.07 -1.60 0.59
CA GLY A 24 5.19 -0.49 1.53
C GLY A 24 4.41 0.73 1.06
N PHE A 25 3.61 1.29 1.95
CA PHE A 25 2.91 2.55 1.79
C PHE A 25 3.53 3.59 2.70
N ILE A 26 3.92 4.72 2.13
CA ILE A 26 4.43 5.86 2.88
C ILE A 26 3.47 7.01 2.68
N TYR A 27 2.98 7.53 3.81
CA TYR A 27 2.06 8.66 3.84
C TYR A 27 2.85 9.90 4.25
N ARG A 28 3.18 10.77 3.29
CA ARG A 28 3.82 12.07 3.54
C ARG A 28 2.81 13.18 3.34
N ASN A 29 2.82 14.15 4.25
CA ASN A 29 1.99 15.36 4.14
C ASN A 29 0.50 15.03 3.97
N ASN A 30 -0.03 14.05 4.72
CA ASN A 30 -1.47 13.89 4.84
C ASN A 30 -1.97 15.08 5.67
N ASP A 31 -2.43 16.15 5.02
CA ASP A 31 -3.24 17.16 5.71
C ASP A 31 -4.64 16.57 5.85
N VAL A 32 -5.00 16.21 7.08
CA VAL A 32 -6.40 15.92 7.42
C VAL A 32 -7.09 17.26 7.54
N ILE A 33 -7.71 17.72 6.46
CA ILE A 33 -8.48 18.96 6.49
C ILE A 33 -9.87 18.60 7.01
N ASN A 34 -10.11 18.89 8.29
CA ASN A 34 -11.43 18.77 8.92
C ASN A 34 -12.37 19.84 8.35
N TYR A 35 -12.94 19.62 7.16
CA TYR A 35 -13.98 20.50 6.67
C TYR A 35 -15.31 20.09 7.31
N THR A 36 -15.78 20.89 8.26
CA THR A 36 -17.10 20.71 8.87
C THR A 36 -18.08 21.63 8.15
N ARG A 37 -19.12 21.06 7.53
CA ARG A 37 -20.24 21.84 6.98
C ARG A 37 -21.42 21.77 7.95
N TYR A 38 -21.98 22.94 8.25
CA TYR A 38 -23.23 23.05 9.01
C TYR A 38 -24.36 23.34 8.02
N ASP A 39 -25.54 22.78 8.26
CA ASP A 39 -26.74 23.28 7.60
C ASP A 39 -27.17 24.64 8.16
N ASP A 40 -28.17 25.24 7.51
CA ASP A 40 -28.74 26.53 7.90
C ASP A 40 -29.38 26.49 9.30
N ALA A 41 -29.59 25.29 9.87
CA ALA A 41 -30.08 25.07 11.23
C ALA A 41 -28.96 24.85 12.26
N GLY A 42 -27.69 24.94 11.85
CA GLY A 42 -26.51 24.75 12.70
C GLY A 42 -26.21 23.29 13.03
N LYS A 43 -26.88 22.32 12.39
CA LYS A 43 -26.59 20.91 12.54
C LYS A 43 -25.41 20.54 11.65
N GLN A 44 -24.45 19.84 12.24
CA GLN A 44 -23.30 19.31 11.52
C GLN A 44 -23.75 18.26 10.50
N ILE A 45 -23.56 18.55 9.21
CA ILE A 45 -23.79 17.61 8.11
C ILE A 45 -22.43 17.11 7.65
N VAL A 46 -22.06 15.93 8.16
CA VAL A 46 -20.99 15.03 7.69
C VAL A 46 -19.59 15.64 7.51
N THR A 47 -18.64 15.13 8.28
CA THR A 47 -17.22 15.42 8.18
C THR A 47 -16.58 14.59 7.07
N TYR A 48 -15.89 15.23 6.13
CA TYR A 48 -15.07 14.56 5.12
C TYR A 48 -13.61 14.68 5.56
N ASP A 49 -12.97 13.57 5.94
CA ASP A 49 -11.53 13.54 6.15
C ASP A 49 -10.84 13.31 4.81
N ASN A 50 -10.54 14.38 4.07
CA ASN A 50 -9.74 14.24 2.87
C ASN A 50 -8.31 13.86 3.28
N ILE A 51 -7.91 12.59 3.12
CA ILE A 51 -6.51 12.19 3.29
C ILE A 51 -5.73 12.54 2.01
N SER A 52 -5.79 13.80 1.59
CA SER A 52 -5.03 14.33 0.46
C SER A 52 -3.60 14.56 0.93
N GLY A 53 -2.77 13.53 0.73
CA GLY A 53 -1.33 13.59 0.93
C GLY A 53 -0.63 12.82 -0.18
N ASN A 54 0.64 13.15 -0.40
CA ASN A 54 1.48 12.44 -1.35
C ASN A 54 1.76 11.02 -0.80
N LYS A 55 0.99 10.04 -1.27
CA LYS A 55 1.20 8.63 -0.92
C LYS A 55 2.18 8.04 -1.92
N THR A 56 3.30 7.52 -1.44
CA THR A 56 4.14 6.64 -2.26
C THR A 56 3.85 5.20 -1.92
N PHE A 57 3.70 4.38 -2.94
CA PHE A 57 3.76 2.93 -2.78
C PHE A 57 5.10 2.42 -3.31
N ASN A 58 5.63 1.39 -2.67
CA ASN A 58 6.81 0.66 -3.11
C ASN A 58 6.46 -0.83 -3.09
N VAL A 59 6.80 -1.53 -4.15
CA VAL A 59 6.65 -2.99 -4.26
C VAL A 59 8.02 -3.58 -4.51
N ASN A 60 8.42 -4.55 -3.69
CA ASN A 60 9.61 -5.35 -3.86
C ASN A 60 9.20 -6.82 -3.86
N ALA A 61 9.45 -7.53 -4.96
CA ALA A 61 9.18 -8.95 -5.05
C ALA A 61 10.46 -9.71 -5.41
N PHE A 62 10.69 -10.84 -4.76
CA PHE A 62 11.77 -11.77 -5.04
C PHE A 62 11.26 -13.20 -5.08
N LEU A 63 11.82 -13.99 -5.99
CA LEU A 63 11.35 -15.32 -6.25
C LEU A 63 12.51 -16.32 -6.44
N ILE A 64 12.43 -17.42 -5.70
CA ILE A 64 13.32 -18.57 -5.82
C ILE A 64 12.48 -19.81 -6.16
N LYS A 65 12.90 -20.54 -7.19
CA LYS A 65 12.36 -21.87 -7.49
C LYS A 65 13.46 -22.91 -7.42
N LEU A 66 13.19 -24.02 -6.73
CA LEU A 66 13.97 -25.24 -6.82
C LEU A 66 13.36 -26.12 -7.92
N SER A 67 14.13 -26.45 -8.95
CA SER A 67 13.70 -27.31 -10.05
C SER A 67 14.77 -28.37 -10.32
N ASN A 68 14.42 -29.65 -10.19
CA ASN A 68 15.34 -30.79 -10.40
C ASN A 68 16.67 -30.64 -9.62
N GLY A 69 16.61 -30.23 -8.35
CA GLY A 69 17.79 -30.04 -7.50
C GLY A 69 18.62 -28.79 -7.80
N ARG A 70 18.19 -27.92 -8.74
CA ARG A 70 18.87 -26.66 -9.07
C ARG A 70 18.06 -25.46 -8.57
N ILE A 71 18.76 -24.49 -7.99
CA ILE A 71 18.19 -23.19 -7.59
C ILE A 71 18.11 -22.28 -8.81
N LYS A 72 16.92 -21.78 -9.12
CA LYS A 72 16.70 -20.71 -10.09
C LYS A 72 16.24 -19.45 -9.37
N ASN A 73 17.10 -18.43 -9.38
CA ASN A 73 16.77 -17.09 -8.89
C ASN A 73 16.11 -16.30 -10.01
N TYR A 74 14.95 -15.72 -9.73
CA TYR A 74 14.31 -14.78 -10.64
C TYR A 74 14.69 -13.36 -10.23
N PRO A 75 14.86 -12.45 -11.20
CA PRO A 75 15.22 -11.06 -10.92
C PRO A 75 14.18 -10.41 -10.01
N SER A 76 14.65 -9.63 -9.04
CA SER A 76 13.75 -8.88 -8.17
C SER A 76 13.03 -7.79 -8.96
N VAL A 77 11.71 -7.74 -8.86
CA VAL A 77 10.93 -6.64 -9.43
C VAL A 77 10.78 -5.57 -8.35
N ARG A 78 11.19 -4.35 -8.68
CA ARG A 78 11.01 -3.17 -7.84
C ARG A 78 10.19 -2.14 -8.61
N GLY A 79 9.15 -1.63 -7.97
CA GLY A 79 8.31 -0.57 -8.53
C GLY A 79 7.95 0.43 -7.45
N SER A 80 7.93 1.71 -7.82
CA SER A 80 7.41 2.77 -6.97
C SER A 80 6.47 3.66 -7.77
N GLY A 81 5.51 4.26 -7.07
CA GLY A 81 4.57 5.19 -7.69
C GLY A 81 3.90 6.09 -6.67
N TRP A 82 3.26 7.13 -7.18
CA TRP A 82 2.49 8.09 -6.38
C TRP A 82 0.99 7.80 -6.55
N CYS A 83 0.25 7.86 -5.46
CA CYS A 83 -1.20 7.70 -5.45
C CYS A 83 -1.86 8.93 -4.81
N ILE A 84 -2.86 9.47 -5.50
CA ILE A 84 -3.79 10.47 -4.96
C ILE A 84 -5.11 9.74 -4.73
N ILE A 85 -5.57 9.72 -3.48
CA ILE A 85 -6.90 9.17 -3.15
C ILE A 85 -7.85 10.36 -3.04
N LEU A 86 -8.78 10.46 -3.97
CA LEU A 86 -9.92 11.38 -3.88
C LEU A 86 -11.06 10.61 -3.22
N THR A 87 -11.36 10.93 -1.96
CA THR A 87 -12.56 10.40 -1.31
C THR A 87 -13.68 11.42 -1.48
N THR A 88 -14.66 11.09 -2.30
CA THR A 88 -15.96 11.75 -2.24
C THR A 88 -16.78 11.00 -1.20
N VAL A 89 -17.20 11.64 -0.12
CA VAL A 89 -18.32 11.11 0.70
C VAL A 89 -19.66 11.52 0.07
N PRO A 90 -20.74 10.73 0.23
CA PRO A 90 -22.06 11.05 -0.28
C PRO A 90 -22.70 12.27 0.38
#